data_AF-A0A0F9AZU1-F1
#
_entry.id   AF-A0A0F9AZU1-F1
#
_cell.length_a   1.000
_cell.length_b   1.000
_cell.length_c   1.000
_cell.angle_alpha   90.00
_cell.angle_beta   90.00
_cell.angle_gamma   90.00
#
_symmetry.space_group_name_H-M   'P 1'
#
loop_
_entity.id
_entity.type
_entity.pdbx_description
1 polymer ?
#
loop_
_entity_poly.entity_id
_entity_poly.type
_entity_poly.pdbx_seq_one_letter_code
_entity_poly.pdbx_strand_id
1 'polypeptide(L)'
;IREIPVAGADLHFLGYPREYSPDGRHPNLYDYSNIDRAVAWKLMEGHYTRYGEVAELLDEADDCFVIMGRGEEITLRFPADALGPVGEGYRRSFILKTDSYCKDMDLCTAHPDTVRPLPFHAMSGYPYGPDEHYPDNEKTRQYRRRFNTRVVRTR
;
A
#
# COMPACT_ATOMS: atom_id res chain seq x y z
N ILE A 1 8.42 -15.15 -17.51
CA ILE A 1 8.47 -14.22 -16.36
C ILE A 1 8.38 -15.08 -15.10
N ARG A 2 9.25 -14.87 -14.10
CA ARG A 2 9.26 -15.65 -12.85
C ARG A 2 8.85 -14.72 -11.71
N GLU A 3 7.79 -15.07 -11.00
CA GLU A 3 7.38 -14.36 -9.78
C GLU A 3 8.20 -14.85 -8.59
N ILE A 4 8.45 -13.96 -7.64
CA ILE A 4 9.16 -14.26 -6.39
C ILE A 4 8.34 -13.67 -5.26
N PRO A 5 8.03 -14.44 -4.20
CA PRO A 5 7.33 -13.89 -3.05
C PRO A 5 8.20 -12.85 -2.34
N VAL A 6 7.54 -11.91 -1.69
CA VAL A 6 8.19 -10.97 -0.77
C VAL A 6 8.74 -11.77 0.42
N ALA A 7 10.01 -11.57 0.75
CA ALA A 7 10.64 -12.20 1.91
C ALA A 7 10.44 -11.40 3.21
N GLY A 8 10.12 -10.12 3.10
CA GLY A 8 9.75 -9.27 4.22
C GLY A 8 9.19 -7.94 3.76
N ALA A 9 8.26 -7.40 4.52
CA ALA A 9 7.59 -6.15 4.22
C ALA A 9 7.40 -5.37 5.52
N ASP A 10 8.07 -4.22 5.64
CA ASP A 10 7.97 -3.38 6.84
C ASP A 10 7.19 -2.11 6.53
N LEU A 11 5.99 -1.98 7.12
CA LEU A 11 5.19 -0.76 7.04
C LEU A 11 5.65 0.22 8.12
N HIS A 12 5.99 1.44 7.72
CA HIS A 12 6.36 2.50 8.66
C HIS A 12 6.05 3.88 8.11
N PHE A 13 6.16 4.89 8.98
CA PHE A 13 6.12 6.28 8.57
C PHE A 13 7.49 6.74 8.07
N LEU A 14 7.55 7.16 6.81
CA LEU A 14 8.75 7.78 6.23
C LEU A 14 8.66 9.30 6.32
N GLY A 15 7.56 9.87 5.81
CA GLY A 15 7.40 11.28 5.49
C GLY A 15 7.18 11.46 3.98
N TYR A 16 7.57 12.60 3.45
CA TYR A 16 7.34 12.98 2.06
C TYR A 16 8.70 13.23 1.38
N PRO A 17 9.27 12.24 0.68
CA PRO A 17 10.50 12.42 -0.09
C PRO A 17 10.31 13.51 -1.13
N ARG A 18 11.30 14.39 -1.27
CA ARG A 18 11.23 15.43 -2.30
C ARG A 18 11.44 14.83 -3.67
N GLU A 19 10.66 15.33 -4.62
CA GLU A 19 10.83 14.99 -6.02
C GLU A 19 11.99 15.76 -6.63
N TYR A 20 12.77 15.10 -7.47
CA TYR A 20 13.83 15.71 -8.25
C TYR A 20 13.94 15.05 -9.63
N SER A 21 14.52 15.76 -10.59
CA SER A 21 14.86 15.20 -11.89
C SER A 21 16.36 15.38 -12.15
N PRO A 22 17.14 14.29 -12.31
CA PRO A 22 18.57 14.40 -12.59
C PRO A 22 18.89 15.15 -13.89
N ASP A 23 18.00 15.07 -14.88
CA ASP A 23 18.18 15.64 -16.23
C ASP A 23 17.16 16.74 -16.57
N GLY A 24 16.33 17.15 -15.58
CA GLY A 24 15.26 18.12 -15.75
C GLY A 24 14.04 17.62 -16.51
N ARG A 25 13.96 16.32 -16.84
CA ARG A 25 12.84 15.69 -17.55
C ARG A 25 12.03 14.77 -16.64
N HIS A 26 10.83 14.42 -17.07
CA HIS A 26 9.98 13.45 -16.39
C HIS A 26 10.33 12.01 -16.79
N PRO A 27 10.05 11.00 -15.92
CA PRO A 27 9.44 11.13 -14.60
C PRO A 27 10.41 11.66 -13.54
N ASN A 28 9.87 12.31 -12.50
CA ASN A 28 10.66 12.67 -11.32
C ASN A 28 11.05 11.41 -10.54
N LEU A 29 12.18 11.49 -9.83
CA LEU A 29 12.63 10.53 -8.83
C LEU A 29 12.36 11.08 -7.42
N TYR A 30 12.34 10.20 -6.42
CA TYR A 30 12.18 10.57 -5.01
C TYR A 30 13.54 10.54 -4.29
N ASP A 31 13.91 11.63 -3.63
CA ASP A 31 15.14 11.75 -2.86
C ASP A 31 14.92 11.29 -1.40
N TYR A 32 15.31 10.04 -1.11
CA TYR A 32 15.20 9.46 0.23
C TYR A 32 16.20 10.03 1.24
N SER A 33 17.14 10.88 0.80
CA SER A 33 18.01 11.65 1.70
C SER A 33 17.41 13.00 2.11
N ASN A 34 16.35 13.44 1.42
CA ASN A 34 15.70 14.73 1.64
C ASN A 34 14.18 14.56 1.81
N ILE A 35 13.76 14.44 3.08
CA ILE A 35 12.40 14.06 3.44
C ILE A 35 11.74 15.19 4.24
N ASP A 36 10.64 15.72 3.73
CA ASP A 36 9.77 16.60 4.49
C ASP A 36 8.97 15.77 5.51
N ARG A 37 8.98 16.18 6.78
CA ARG A 37 8.32 15.43 7.87
C ARG A 37 6.88 15.85 8.14
N ALA A 38 6.47 16.98 7.59
CA ALA A 38 5.13 17.51 7.80
C ALA A 38 4.63 18.19 6.52
N VAL A 39 3.55 17.64 5.97
CA VAL A 39 2.74 18.27 4.94
C VAL A 39 1.30 18.29 5.43
N ALA A 40 0.58 19.37 5.14
CA ALA A 40 -0.79 19.61 5.59
C ALA A 40 -1.84 18.82 4.79
N TRP A 41 -1.56 17.54 4.55
CA TRP A 41 -2.53 16.63 3.95
C TRP A 41 -3.65 16.30 4.94
N LYS A 42 -4.87 16.22 4.41
CA LYS A 42 -6.04 15.75 5.16
C LYS A 42 -5.86 14.29 5.58
N LEU A 43 -6.67 13.87 6.55
CA LEU A 43 -6.63 12.53 7.13
C LEU A 43 -8.00 11.89 6.98
N MET A 44 -8.04 10.65 6.51
CA MET A 44 -9.20 9.79 6.58
C MET A 44 -9.27 9.16 7.98
N GLU A 45 -10.40 9.29 8.66
CA GLU A 45 -10.60 8.62 9.94
C GLU A 45 -10.80 7.12 9.75
N GLY A 46 -10.27 6.32 10.68
CA GLY A 46 -10.52 4.90 10.68
C GLY A 46 -9.39 4.05 11.27
N HIS A 47 -9.42 2.78 10.89
CA HIS A 47 -8.48 1.77 11.33
C HIS A 47 -7.46 1.50 10.23
N TYR A 48 -6.22 1.83 10.51
CA TYR A 48 -5.07 1.61 9.65
C TYR A 48 -4.28 0.39 10.13
N THR A 49 -3.49 -0.16 9.22
CA THR A 49 -2.56 -1.24 9.56
C THR A 49 -1.49 -0.73 10.54
N ARG A 50 -1.15 -1.57 11.53
CA ARG A 50 -0.07 -1.33 12.49
C ARG A 50 1.27 -1.26 11.75
N TYR A 51 2.19 -0.46 12.27
CA TYR A 51 3.56 -0.47 11.76
C TYR A 51 4.29 -1.78 12.08
N GLY A 52 5.34 -2.05 11.31
CA GLY A 52 6.18 -3.24 11.40
C GLY A 52 5.92 -4.24 10.28
N GLU A 53 6.25 -5.50 10.55
CA GLU A 53 6.17 -6.59 9.57
C GLU A 53 4.73 -6.91 9.13
N VAL A 54 4.51 -6.88 7.81
CA VAL A 54 3.23 -7.06 7.12
C VAL A 54 3.29 -8.01 5.92
N ALA A 55 4.39 -8.74 5.69
CA ALA A 55 4.52 -9.62 4.51
C ALA A 55 3.39 -10.66 4.39
N GLU A 56 2.82 -11.10 5.52
CA GLU A 56 1.64 -12.00 5.54
C GLU A 56 0.44 -11.43 4.78
N LEU A 57 0.27 -10.11 4.73
CA LEU A 57 -0.81 -9.45 3.97
C LEU A 57 -0.49 -9.28 2.48
N LEU A 58 0.72 -9.61 2.05
CA LEU A 58 1.19 -9.43 0.67
C LEU A 58 1.47 -10.76 -0.04
N ASP A 59 1.14 -11.89 0.60
CA ASP A 59 1.35 -13.23 0.05
C ASP A 59 0.33 -13.59 -1.04
N GLU A 60 -0.90 -13.11 -0.90
CA GLU A 60 -1.99 -13.32 -1.85
C GLU A 60 -2.72 -11.99 -2.15
N ALA A 61 -3.17 -11.83 -3.40
CA ALA A 61 -4.07 -10.73 -3.78
C ALA A 61 -5.50 -11.09 -3.36
N ASP A 62 -5.79 -10.87 -2.07
CA ASP A 62 -7.11 -11.07 -1.48
C ASP A 62 -7.66 -9.76 -0.90
N ASP A 63 -8.79 -9.82 -0.20
CA ASP A 63 -9.40 -8.63 0.37
C ASP A 63 -8.72 -8.14 1.67
N CYS A 64 -7.59 -8.69 2.13
CA CYS A 64 -6.90 -8.29 3.35
C CYS A 64 -5.74 -7.31 3.09
N PHE A 65 -6.05 -6.01 3.01
CA PHE A 65 -5.09 -4.99 2.61
C PHE A 65 -4.12 -4.52 3.71
N VAL A 66 -2.93 -4.08 3.29
CA VAL A 66 -2.14 -3.12 4.07
C VAL A 66 -2.75 -1.73 3.89
N ILE A 67 -3.42 -1.21 4.91
CA ILE A 67 -4.06 0.11 4.89
C ILE A 67 -3.04 1.15 5.33
N MET A 68 -2.50 1.86 4.35
CA MET A 68 -1.50 2.91 4.54
C MET A 68 -2.14 4.30 4.57
N GLY A 69 -1.60 5.14 5.43
CA GLY A 69 -1.88 6.57 5.48
C GLY A 69 -0.87 7.38 4.68
N ARG A 70 -1.08 8.69 4.72
CA ARG A 70 -0.17 9.67 4.10
C ARG A 70 1.24 9.59 4.68
N GLY A 71 2.25 9.69 3.81
CA GLY A 71 3.67 9.70 4.22
C GLY A 71 4.15 8.37 4.81
N GLU A 72 3.38 7.31 4.64
CA GLU A 72 3.76 5.95 5.00
C GLU A 72 4.24 5.20 3.78
N GLU A 73 5.09 4.21 4.01
CA GLU A 73 5.60 3.32 2.97
C GLU A 73 5.75 1.90 3.49
N ILE A 74 5.89 0.97 2.55
CA ILE A 74 6.28 -0.41 2.82
C ILE A 74 7.64 -0.66 2.19
N THR A 75 8.65 -0.96 3.00
CA THR A 75 9.93 -1.47 2.50
C THR A 75 9.79 -2.96 2.19
N LEU A 76 9.85 -3.31 0.90
CA LEU A 76 9.82 -4.68 0.41
C LEU A 76 11.23 -5.26 0.25
N ARG A 77 11.42 -6.49 0.70
CA ARG A 77 12.67 -7.25 0.54
C ARG A 77 12.40 -8.51 -0.27
N PHE A 78 13.22 -8.75 -1.29
CA PHE A 78 13.14 -9.94 -2.14
C PHE A 78 14.45 -10.75 -2.05
N PRO A 79 14.38 -12.09 -2.08
CA PRO A 79 15.57 -12.95 -2.01
C PRO A 79 16.28 -12.96 -3.37
N ALA A 80 17.22 -12.04 -3.57
CA ALA A 80 17.95 -11.89 -4.84
C ALA A 80 18.67 -13.20 -5.27
N ASP A 81 19.18 -13.95 -4.29
CA ASP A 81 19.90 -15.21 -4.53
C ASP A 81 19.00 -16.31 -5.11
N ALA A 82 17.67 -16.21 -4.95
CA ALA A 82 16.73 -17.18 -5.50
C ALA A 82 16.65 -17.15 -7.05
N LEU A 83 17.16 -16.11 -7.69
CA LEU A 83 17.04 -15.86 -9.14
C LEU A 83 18.07 -16.60 -10.01
N GLY A 84 19.14 -17.11 -9.41
CA GLY A 84 20.24 -17.75 -10.13
C GLY A 84 21.04 -16.79 -11.02
N PRO A 85 22.09 -17.30 -11.71
CA PRO A 85 22.92 -16.48 -12.60
C PRO A 85 22.13 -15.98 -13.81
N VAL A 86 22.58 -14.85 -14.38
CA VAL A 86 22.08 -14.36 -15.67
C VAL A 86 22.90 -15.04 -16.77
N GLY A 87 22.24 -15.54 -17.81
CA GLY A 87 22.93 -16.12 -18.97
C GLY A 87 23.83 -15.09 -19.67
N GLU A 88 24.89 -15.57 -20.32
CA GLU A 88 25.81 -14.73 -21.08
C GLU A 88 25.08 -13.91 -22.15
N GLY A 89 25.40 -12.61 -22.25
CA GLY A 89 24.74 -11.69 -23.19
C GLY A 89 23.34 -11.20 -22.77
N TYR A 90 22.79 -11.68 -21.66
CA TYR A 90 21.49 -11.23 -21.14
C TYR A 90 21.63 -10.21 -20.01
N ARG A 91 20.62 -9.34 -19.89
CA ARG A 91 20.42 -8.44 -18.74
C ARG A 91 19.12 -8.80 -18.04
N ARG A 92 19.16 -8.90 -16.71
CA ARG A 92 17.96 -9.09 -15.89
C ARG A 92 17.29 -7.75 -15.60
N SER A 93 15.96 -7.74 -15.73
CA SER A 93 15.10 -6.63 -15.35
C SER A 93 14.04 -7.11 -14.35
N PHE A 94 13.48 -6.18 -13.60
CA PHE A 94 12.48 -6.44 -12.57
C PHE A 94 11.22 -5.64 -12.86
N ILE A 95 10.07 -6.21 -12.53
CA ILE A 95 8.77 -5.53 -12.57
C ILE A 95 8.15 -5.76 -11.20
N LEU A 96 7.74 -4.67 -10.54
CA LEU A 96 6.92 -4.75 -9.35
C LEU A 96 5.46 -4.90 -9.78
N LYS A 97 4.81 -5.97 -9.35
CA LYS A 97 3.39 -6.23 -9.56
C LYS A 97 2.68 -6.00 -8.23
N THR A 98 1.67 -5.13 -8.24
CA THR A 98 0.88 -4.78 -7.05
C THR A 98 -0.59 -4.96 -7.36
N ASP A 99 -1.33 -5.49 -6.38
CA ASP A 99 -2.79 -5.41 -6.32
C ASP A 99 -3.14 -4.42 -5.21
N SER A 100 -3.80 -3.31 -5.58
CA SER A 100 -4.02 -2.20 -4.65
C SER A 100 -5.15 -1.30 -5.09
N TYR A 101 -5.82 -0.72 -4.10
CA TYR A 101 -6.76 0.38 -4.30
C TYR A 101 -6.14 1.70 -3.81
N CYS A 102 -6.43 2.78 -4.51
CA CYS A 102 -6.13 4.14 -4.05
C CYS A 102 -7.44 4.85 -3.73
N LYS A 103 -7.46 5.57 -2.60
CA LYS A 103 -8.56 6.45 -2.22
C LYS A 103 -7.98 7.80 -1.82
N ASP A 104 -8.49 8.84 -2.43
CA ASP A 104 -8.11 10.23 -2.18
C ASP A 104 -9.21 10.96 -1.36
N MET A 105 -9.08 12.28 -1.24
CA MET A 105 -10.00 13.14 -0.50
C MET A 105 -10.45 14.33 -1.37
N ASP A 106 -10.64 14.10 -2.66
CA ASP A 106 -11.09 15.11 -3.60
C ASP A 106 -12.58 15.42 -3.42
N LEU A 107 -13.02 16.56 -3.94
CA LEU A 107 -14.41 17.04 -3.79
C LEU A 107 -15.45 16.05 -4.33
N CYS A 108 -15.07 15.23 -5.30
CA CYS A 108 -15.94 14.25 -5.95
C CYS A 108 -15.72 12.83 -5.42
N THR A 109 -14.83 12.63 -4.44
CA THR A 109 -14.53 11.30 -3.91
C THR A 109 -15.66 10.83 -3.01
N ALA A 110 -16.10 9.60 -3.20
CA ALA A 110 -17.05 8.98 -2.30
C ALA A 110 -16.39 8.68 -0.94
N HIS A 111 -17.02 9.13 0.14
CA HIS A 111 -16.57 8.96 1.52
C HIS A 111 -15.14 9.47 1.78
N PRO A 112 -14.82 10.74 1.47
CA PRO A 112 -13.45 11.25 1.52
C PRO A 112 -12.91 11.31 2.95
N ASP A 113 -13.78 11.40 3.96
CA ASP A 113 -13.38 11.63 5.35
C ASP A 113 -13.04 10.35 6.12
N THR A 114 -13.31 9.18 5.56
CA THR A 114 -13.15 7.90 6.26
C THR A 114 -12.45 6.83 5.41
N VAL A 115 -11.63 6.00 6.06
CA VAL A 115 -11.00 4.82 5.43
C VAL A 115 -12.07 3.88 4.89
N ARG A 116 -13.17 3.72 5.63
CA ARG A 116 -14.32 2.92 5.20
C ARG A 116 -15.23 3.72 4.24
N PRO A 117 -16.04 3.04 3.41
CA PRO A 117 -16.05 1.59 3.16
C PRO A 117 -14.76 1.13 2.47
N LEU A 118 -14.26 -0.07 2.83
CA LEU A 118 -13.13 -0.66 2.11
C LEU A 118 -13.62 -1.25 0.79
N PRO A 119 -12.87 -1.08 -0.32
CA PRO A 119 -13.12 -1.82 -1.56
C PRO A 119 -12.86 -3.32 -1.37
N PHE A 120 -13.36 -4.14 -2.28
CA PHE A 120 -13.09 -5.58 -2.33
C PHE A 120 -13.24 -6.09 -3.77
N HIS A 121 -12.58 -7.19 -4.10
CA HIS A 121 -12.45 -7.67 -5.48
C HIS A 121 -13.78 -8.01 -6.15
N ALA A 122 -14.71 -8.56 -5.38
CA ALA A 122 -16.01 -9.01 -5.88
C ALA A 122 -17.06 -7.88 -5.99
N MET A 123 -16.73 -6.63 -5.65
CA MET A 123 -17.68 -5.52 -5.69
C MET A 123 -18.05 -5.16 -7.12
N SER A 124 -19.30 -4.79 -7.36
CA SER A 124 -19.77 -4.37 -8.70
C SER A 124 -19.18 -3.02 -9.14
N GLY A 125 -18.84 -2.17 -8.17
CA GLY A 125 -18.22 -0.87 -8.35
C GLY A 125 -17.93 -0.20 -7.01
N TYR A 126 -17.17 0.89 -7.03
CA TYR A 126 -16.94 1.72 -5.84
C TYR A 126 -17.47 3.15 -6.07
N PRO A 127 -18.26 3.73 -5.14
CA PRO A 127 -18.80 3.08 -3.95
C PRO A 127 -19.84 2.00 -4.33
N TYR A 128 -19.88 0.91 -3.55
CA TYR A 128 -20.87 -0.15 -3.74
C TYR A 128 -22.19 0.18 -3.04
N GLY A 129 -23.28 -0.40 -3.55
CA GLY A 129 -24.64 -0.19 -3.05
C GLY A 129 -24.90 -0.86 -1.69
N PRO A 130 -26.06 -0.61 -1.08
CA PRO A 130 -26.40 -1.15 0.26
C PRO A 130 -26.52 -2.69 0.30
N ASP A 131 -26.73 -3.33 -0.84
CA ASP A 131 -26.84 -4.79 -0.97
C ASP A 131 -25.46 -5.48 -0.98
N GLU A 132 -24.39 -4.70 -1.09
CA GLU A 132 -23.01 -5.15 -1.11
C GLU A 132 -22.29 -4.72 0.17
N HIS A 133 -21.34 -5.54 0.63
CA HIS A 133 -20.53 -5.22 1.78
C HIS A 133 -19.16 -5.86 1.65
N TYR A 134 -18.15 -5.17 2.18
CA TYR A 134 -16.82 -5.75 2.35
C TYR A 134 -16.92 -7.08 3.13
N PRO A 135 -16.21 -8.16 2.69
CA PRO A 135 -16.40 -9.49 3.26
C PRO A 135 -16.28 -9.53 4.79
N ASP A 136 -17.28 -10.11 5.45
CA ASP A 136 -17.28 -10.34 6.89
C ASP A 136 -17.23 -11.83 7.23
N ASN A 137 -16.03 -12.40 7.11
CA ASN A 137 -15.74 -13.80 7.42
C ASN A 137 -14.66 -13.91 8.51
N GLU A 138 -14.32 -15.13 8.91
CA GLU A 138 -13.32 -15.35 9.96
C GLU A 138 -11.95 -14.77 9.59
N LYS A 139 -11.51 -14.95 8.34
CA LYS A 139 -10.23 -14.44 7.82
C LYS A 139 -10.17 -12.91 7.93
N THR A 140 -11.15 -12.18 7.40
CA THR A 140 -11.17 -10.71 7.46
C THR A 140 -11.34 -10.18 8.88
N ARG A 141 -12.09 -10.88 9.75
CA ARG A 141 -12.17 -10.52 11.18
C ARG A 141 -10.84 -10.70 11.90
N GLN A 142 -10.12 -11.78 11.66
CA GLN A 142 -8.80 -12.03 12.25
C GLN A 142 -7.76 -11.03 11.74
N TYR A 143 -7.73 -10.76 10.44
CA TYR A 143 -6.91 -9.73 9.81
C TYR A 143 -7.13 -8.37 10.48
N ARG A 144 -8.37 -7.89 10.57
CA ARG A 144 -8.68 -6.59 11.19
C ARG A 144 -8.23 -6.52 12.66
N ARG A 145 -8.40 -7.60 13.43
CA ARG A 145 -7.96 -7.66 14.83
C ARG A 145 -6.45 -7.63 14.99
N ARG A 146 -5.72 -8.33 14.12
CA ARG A 146 -4.25 -8.44 14.20
C ARG A 146 -3.56 -7.21 13.63
N PHE A 147 -3.99 -6.76 12.46
CA PHE A 147 -3.30 -5.76 11.66
C PHE A 147 -3.90 -4.36 11.78
N ASN A 148 -5.22 -4.19 11.78
CA ASN A 148 -5.84 -2.87 11.68
C ASN A 148 -6.08 -2.22 13.06
N THR A 149 -5.02 -2.14 13.86
CA THR A 149 -5.06 -1.70 15.26
C THR A 149 -4.73 -0.23 15.46
N ARG A 150 -4.23 0.47 14.42
CA ARG A 150 -3.91 1.89 14.50
C ARG A 150 -5.16 2.72 14.22
N VAL A 151 -5.67 3.40 15.24
CA VAL A 151 -6.88 4.24 15.13
C VAL A 151 -6.47 5.68 14.86
N VAL A 152 -6.88 6.21 13.72
CA VAL A 152 -6.69 7.61 13.33
C VAL A 152 -8.03 8.33 13.45
N ARG A 153 -8.02 9.49 14.12
CA ARG A 153 -9.18 10.37 14.28
C ARG A 153 -8.76 11.80 13.99
N THR A 154 -9.61 12.54 13.31
CA THR A 154 -9.52 13.99 13.24
C THR A 154 -10.04 14.57 14.56
N ARG A 155 -9.42 15.65 15.02
CA ARG A 155 -9.81 16.34 16.26
C ARG A 155 -10.87 17.39 15.95
#